data_AF-A0A2J8AFX6-F1
#
_entry.id   AF-A0A2J8AFX6-F1
#
_cell.length_a   1.000
_cell.length_b   1.000
_cell.length_c   1.000
_cell.angle_alpha   90.00
_cell.angle_beta   90.00
_cell.angle_gamma   90.00
#
_symmetry.space_group_name_H-M   'P 1'
#
loop_
_entity.id
_entity.type
_entity.pdbx_description
1 polymer ?
#
loop_
_entity_poly.entity_id
_entity_poly.type
_entity_poly.pdbx_seq_one_letter_code
_entity_poly.pdbx_strand_id
1 'polypeptide(L)'
;MAMQLLTQGEAAVLLSLLLPSESRSLQAVHGEFERAFAPADRFRACCAAVLLLEDPTILRLPQRISAWFLLSLCDAGANSPSPFLCLIAKAASNTAAPPAERNFLLQLLSGPLPSEVLEATPRSTAYSCDCRLLCTADVAALGQQALAAGWVGG
;
A
#
# COMPACT_ATOMS: atom_id res chain seq x y z
N MET A 1 -8.68 -14.56 -18.91
CA MET A 1 -8.75 -13.07 -18.87
C MET A 1 -7.34 -12.55 -19.06
N ALA A 2 -7.05 -11.87 -20.16
CA ALA A 2 -5.71 -11.30 -20.37
C ALA A 2 -5.54 -10.12 -19.40
N MET A 3 -4.52 -10.18 -18.55
CA MET A 3 -4.13 -9.03 -17.72
C MET A 3 -3.55 -7.98 -18.67
N GLN A 4 -4.39 -7.05 -19.12
CA GLN A 4 -3.90 -5.92 -19.92
C GLN A 4 -3.02 -5.07 -19.00
N LEU A 5 -1.71 -5.11 -19.26
CA LEU A 5 -0.73 -4.21 -18.68
C LEU A 5 -1.18 -2.75 -18.84
N LEU A 6 -0.71 -1.88 -17.94
CA LEU A 6 -0.89 -0.45 -18.14
C LEU A 6 -0.32 -0.04 -19.50
N THR A 7 -1.03 0.85 -20.19
CA THR A 7 -0.46 1.58 -21.31
C THR A 7 0.75 2.40 -20.81
N GLN A 8 1.65 2.74 -21.72
CA GLN A 8 2.80 3.58 -21.37
C GLN A 8 2.39 4.91 -20.71
N GLY A 9 1.27 5.50 -21.15
CA GLY A 9 0.71 6.72 -20.58
C GLY A 9 0.24 6.52 -19.14
N GLU A 10 -0.53 5.45 -18.88
CA GLU A 10 -0.99 5.13 -17.54
C GLU A 10 0.17 4.81 -16.57
N ALA A 11 1.21 4.12 -17.06
CA ALA A 11 2.41 3.85 -16.27
C ALA A 11 3.18 5.14 -15.94
N ALA A 12 3.29 6.08 -16.89
CA ALA A 12 3.89 7.38 -16.65
C ALA A 12 3.10 8.20 -15.62
N VAL A 13 1.76 8.14 -15.66
CA VAL A 13 0.89 8.77 -14.67
C VAL A 13 1.14 8.19 -13.28
N LEU A 14 1.18 6.86 -13.14
CA LEU A 14 1.47 6.20 -11.86
C LEU A 14 2.83 6.63 -11.30
N LEU A 15 3.88 6.65 -12.13
CA LEU A 15 5.21 7.10 -11.71
C LEU A 15 5.21 8.59 -11.34
N SER A 16 4.51 9.43 -12.09
CA SER A 16 4.37 10.86 -11.77
C SER A 16 3.63 11.13 -10.46
N LEU A 17 2.85 10.15 -9.99
CA LEU A 17 2.17 10.21 -8.70
C LEU A 17 3.08 9.74 -7.56
N LEU A 18 3.78 8.61 -7.75
CA LEU A 18 4.63 7.98 -6.73
C LEU A 18 5.95 8.73 -6.51
N LEU A 19 6.62 9.20 -7.56
CA LEU A 19 7.95 9.80 -7.43
C LEU A 19 7.96 11.10 -6.61
N PRO A 20 7.04 12.07 -6.81
CA PRO A 20 6.96 13.29 -6.00
C PRO A 20 6.08 13.13 -4.76
N SER A 21 5.59 11.92 -4.44
CA SER A 21 4.68 11.70 -3.30
C SER A 21 5.32 12.05 -1.96
N GLU A 22 6.64 12.02 -1.87
CA GLU A 22 7.38 12.10 -0.60
C GLU A 22 7.05 13.34 0.24
N SER A 23 6.68 14.46 -0.40
CA SER A 23 6.37 15.74 0.26
C SER A 23 4.87 16.03 0.39
N ARG A 24 4.01 15.12 -0.05
CA ARG A 24 2.54 15.29 -0.01
C ARG A 24 1.96 14.36 1.05
N SER A 25 0.82 14.72 1.63
CA SER A 25 0.15 13.82 2.58
C SER A 25 -0.32 12.55 1.88
N LEU A 26 -0.43 11.43 2.60
CA LEU A 26 -0.97 10.18 2.06
C LEU A 26 -2.38 10.40 1.50
N GLN A 27 -3.21 11.19 2.18
CA GLN A 27 -4.54 11.56 1.70
C GLN A 27 -4.51 12.33 0.37
N ALA A 28 -3.57 13.27 0.20
CA ALA A 28 -3.42 14.00 -1.06
C ALA A 28 -3.00 13.05 -2.21
N VAL A 29 -2.09 12.11 -1.92
CA VAL A 29 -1.65 11.07 -2.86
C VAL A 29 -2.83 10.19 -3.30
N HIS A 30 -3.67 9.77 -2.35
CA HIS A 30 -4.89 9.00 -2.67
C HIS A 30 -5.87 9.80 -3.51
N GLY A 31 -6.16 11.05 -3.14
CA GLY A 31 -7.08 11.89 -3.92
C GLY A 31 -6.60 12.17 -5.34
N GLU A 32 -5.29 12.28 -5.55
CA GLU A 32 -4.71 12.36 -6.90
C GLU A 32 -4.83 11.04 -7.67
N PHE A 33 -4.63 9.91 -7.00
CA PHE A 33 -4.78 8.59 -7.61
C PHE A 33 -6.20 8.37 -8.11
N GLU A 34 -7.20 8.73 -7.29
CA GLU A 34 -8.61 8.62 -7.66
C GLU A 34 -9.00 9.52 -8.83
N ARG A 35 -8.34 10.68 -8.98
CA ARG A 35 -8.52 11.60 -10.12
C ARG A 35 -7.79 11.12 -11.36
N ALA A 36 -6.64 10.48 -11.20
CA ALA A 36 -5.80 10.00 -12.29
C ALA A 36 -6.33 8.70 -12.91
N PHE A 37 -6.95 7.83 -12.11
CA PHE A 37 -7.44 6.52 -12.52
C PHE A 37 -8.93 6.36 -12.25
N ALA A 38 -9.70 6.12 -13.31
CA ALA A 38 -11.11 5.73 -13.21
C ALA A 38 -11.23 4.45 -12.37
N PRO A 39 -12.35 4.22 -11.64
CA PRO A 39 -12.52 3.06 -10.79
C PRO A 39 -12.19 1.71 -11.46
N ALA A 40 -12.53 1.55 -12.74
CA ALA A 40 -12.24 0.34 -13.53
C ALA A 40 -10.74 0.09 -13.76
N ASP A 41 -9.89 1.12 -13.71
CA ASP A 41 -8.45 1.03 -13.98
C ASP A 41 -7.58 0.98 -12.73
N ARG A 42 -8.15 1.28 -11.55
CA ARG A 42 -7.42 1.34 -10.27
C ARG A 42 -6.76 0.01 -9.91
N PHE A 43 -7.44 -1.11 -10.17
CA PHE A 43 -6.89 -2.44 -9.95
C PHE A 43 -5.64 -2.68 -10.83
N ARG A 44 -5.72 -2.34 -12.12
CA ARG A 44 -4.59 -2.45 -13.05
C ARG A 44 -3.42 -1.56 -12.61
N ALA A 45 -3.72 -0.35 -12.15
CA ALA A 45 -2.71 0.56 -11.62
C ALA A 45 -2.02 0.00 -10.36
N CYS A 46 -2.79 -0.61 -9.46
CA CYS A 46 -2.24 -1.29 -8.28
C CYS A 46 -1.42 -2.53 -8.63
N CYS A 47 -1.82 -3.32 -9.64
CA CYS A 47 -0.99 -4.42 -10.15
C CYS A 47 0.37 -3.92 -10.68
N ALA A 48 0.39 -2.79 -11.39
CA ALA A 48 1.66 -2.20 -11.82
C ALA A 48 2.49 -1.68 -10.63
N ALA A 49 1.86 -1.10 -9.62
CA ALA A 49 2.53 -0.71 -8.38
C ALA A 49 3.12 -1.92 -7.64
N VAL A 50 2.47 -3.09 -7.66
CA VAL A 50 3.06 -4.34 -7.14
C VAL A 50 4.36 -4.66 -7.87
N LEU A 51 4.40 -4.59 -9.20
CA LEU A 51 5.63 -4.85 -9.96
C LEU A 51 6.76 -3.87 -9.59
N LEU A 52 6.43 -2.60 -9.33
CA LEU A 52 7.42 -1.61 -8.86
C LEU A 52 7.89 -1.89 -7.43
N LEU A 53 7.08 -2.57 -6.62
CA LEU A 53 7.40 -2.95 -5.24
C LEU A 53 8.24 -4.25 -5.15
N GLU A 54 8.24 -5.09 -6.19
CA GLU A 54 9.02 -6.34 -6.21
C GLU A 54 10.53 -6.08 -6.19
N ASP A 55 10.99 -5.03 -6.88
CA ASP A 55 12.39 -4.60 -6.84
C ASP A 55 12.54 -3.36 -5.93
N PRO A 56 13.12 -3.52 -4.72
CA PRO A 56 13.27 -2.41 -3.77
C PRO A 56 14.26 -1.33 -4.23
N THR A 57 14.96 -1.51 -5.34
CA THR A 57 15.86 -0.50 -5.93
C THR A 57 15.13 0.49 -6.82
N ILE A 58 13.92 0.16 -7.31
CA ILE A 58 13.13 1.03 -8.20
C ILE A 58 12.52 2.20 -7.42
N LEU A 59 11.88 1.90 -6.28
CA LEU A 59 11.21 2.88 -5.44
C LEU A 59 11.97 3.07 -4.13
N ARG A 60 12.17 4.33 -3.72
CA ARG A 60 12.69 4.66 -2.39
C ARG A 60 11.64 4.37 -1.32
N LEU A 61 12.08 4.19 -0.08
CA LEU A 61 11.20 3.87 1.05
C LEU A 61 9.94 4.78 1.15
N PRO A 62 10.04 6.12 1.07
CA PRO A 62 8.84 6.97 1.08
C PRO A 62 7.86 6.66 -0.06
N GLN A 63 8.37 6.39 -1.27
CA GLN A 63 7.56 6.08 -2.45
C GLN A 63 6.91 4.69 -2.31
N ARG A 64 7.63 3.73 -1.71
CA ARG A 64 7.09 2.40 -1.36
C ARG A 64 5.96 2.52 -0.35
N ILE A 65 6.08 3.37 0.67
CA ILE A 65 4.99 3.66 1.62
C ILE A 65 3.74 4.17 0.89
N SER A 66 3.88 5.09 -0.07
CA SER A 66 2.75 5.53 -0.90
C SER A 66 2.13 4.40 -1.71
N ALA A 67 2.95 3.56 -2.36
CA ALA A 67 2.45 2.46 -3.16
C ALA A 67 1.68 1.45 -2.29
N TRP A 68 2.23 1.03 -1.14
CA TRP A 68 1.55 0.14 -0.21
C TRP A 68 0.23 0.71 0.32
N PHE A 69 0.21 2.01 0.62
CA PHE A 69 -1.01 2.70 1.02
C PHE A 69 -2.08 2.62 -0.07
N LEU A 70 -1.74 2.93 -1.33
CA LEU A 70 -2.68 2.81 -2.46
C LEU A 70 -3.18 1.37 -2.66
N LEU A 71 -2.29 0.37 -2.52
CA LEU A 71 -2.67 -1.05 -2.58
C LEU A 71 -3.71 -1.40 -1.50
N SER A 72 -3.54 -0.89 -0.28
CA SER A 72 -4.48 -1.15 0.82
C SER A 72 -5.87 -0.55 0.59
N LEU A 73 -5.94 0.55 -0.17
CA LEU A 73 -7.17 1.24 -0.53
C LEU A 73 -7.79 0.73 -1.83
N CYS A 74 -7.10 -0.14 -2.57
CA CYS A 74 -7.65 -0.67 -3.80
C CYS A 74 -8.83 -1.59 -3.49
N ASP A 75 -10.04 -1.10 -3.77
CA ASP A 75 -11.26 -1.86 -3.56
C ASP A 75 -11.45 -2.94 -4.64
N ALA A 76 -11.92 -4.13 -4.22
CA ALA A 76 -12.41 -5.18 -5.12
C ALA A 76 -13.96 -5.16 -5.27
N GLY A 77 -14.64 -4.25 -4.58
CA GLY A 77 -16.09 -4.01 -4.62
C GLY A 77 -16.64 -3.70 -3.22
N ALA A 78 -17.85 -3.13 -3.15
CA ALA A 78 -18.43 -2.43 -1.99
C ALA A 78 -18.37 -3.08 -0.58
N ASN A 79 -18.04 -4.36 -0.44
CA ASN A 79 -17.89 -5.06 0.84
C ASN A 79 -16.69 -6.03 0.86
N SER A 80 -15.73 -5.90 -0.06
CA SER A 80 -14.60 -6.83 -0.17
C SER A 80 -13.32 -6.18 0.33
N PRO A 81 -12.48 -6.91 1.09
CA PRO A 81 -11.12 -6.45 1.38
C PRO A 81 -10.32 -6.18 0.10
N SER A 82 -9.31 -5.32 0.19
CA SER A 82 -8.37 -5.13 -0.91
C SER A 82 -7.80 -6.48 -1.38
N PRO A 83 -7.73 -6.73 -2.70
CA PRO A 83 -7.18 -7.97 -3.23
C PRO A 83 -5.67 -8.11 -2.99
N PHE A 84 -5.02 -7.04 -2.51
CA PHE A 84 -3.59 -7.00 -2.20
C PHE A 84 -3.27 -7.27 -0.72
N LEU A 85 -4.28 -7.53 0.13
CA LEU A 85 -4.10 -7.74 1.57
C LEU A 85 -3.09 -8.86 1.91
N CYS A 86 -3.14 -9.99 1.19
CA CYS A 86 -2.18 -11.08 1.38
C CYS A 86 -0.74 -10.66 1.03
N LEU A 87 -0.56 -9.81 0.03
CA LEU A 87 0.75 -9.28 -0.36
C LEU A 87 1.28 -8.30 0.70
N ILE A 88 0.41 -7.44 1.24
CA ILE A 88 0.72 -6.54 2.36
C ILE A 88 1.15 -7.36 3.59
N ALA A 89 0.42 -8.43 3.93
CA ALA A 89 0.74 -9.31 5.06
C ALA A 89 2.09 -10.02 4.89
N LYS A 90 2.37 -10.53 3.68
CA LYS A 90 3.66 -11.13 3.34
C LYS A 90 4.79 -10.11 3.46
N ALA A 91 4.60 -8.89 2.97
CA ALA A 91 5.60 -7.82 3.04
C ALA A 91 5.84 -7.34 4.48
N ALA A 92 4.80 -7.23 5.33
CA ALA A 92 4.92 -6.89 6.74
C ALA A 92 5.77 -7.92 7.53
N SER A 93 5.63 -9.18 7.14
CA SER A 93 6.33 -10.32 7.75
C SER A 93 7.78 -10.48 7.28
N ASN A 94 8.21 -9.74 6.25
CA ASN A 94 9.56 -9.83 5.72
C ASN A 94 10.56 -9.12 6.64
N THR A 95 11.28 -9.87 7.48
CA THR A 95 12.26 -9.32 8.44
C THR A 95 13.47 -8.64 7.80
N ALA A 96 13.73 -8.88 6.51
CA ALA A 96 14.79 -8.20 5.76
C ALA A 96 14.39 -6.81 5.24
N ALA A 97 13.09 -6.46 5.28
CA ALA A 97 12.61 -5.14 4.87
C ALA A 97 12.88 -4.08 5.95
N PRO A 98 13.02 -2.78 5.57
CA PRO A 98 13.17 -1.69 6.52
C PRO A 98 12.10 -1.71 7.63
N PRO A 99 12.48 -1.55 8.93
CA PRO A 99 11.52 -1.59 10.04
C PRO A 99 10.37 -0.60 9.91
N ALA A 100 10.63 0.63 9.45
CA ALA A 100 9.61 1.65 9.24
C ALA A 100 8.54 1.21 8.22
N GLU A 101 8.95 0.53 7.15
CA GLU A 101 8.03 -0.02 6.17
C GLU A 101 7.15 -1.10 6.79
N ARG A 102 7.77 -2.08 7.46
CA ARG A 102 7.05 -3.18 8.09
C ARG A 102 6.03 -2.68 9.10
N ASN A 103 6.41 -1.71 9.93
CA ASN A 103 5.51 -1.11 10.92
C ASN A 103 4.34 -0.38 10.25
N PHE A 104 4.59 0.30 9.14
CA PHE A 104 3.53 0.93 8.36
C PHE A 104 2.56 -0.13 7.80
N LEU A 105 3.07 -1.21 7.22
CA LEU A 105 2.24 -2.30 6.71
C LEU A 105 1.41 -2.98 7.81
N LEU A 106 1.98 -3.17 8.99
CA LEU A 106 1.23 -3.72 10.14
C LEU A 106 0.09 -2.79 10.57
N GLN A 107 0.28 -1.47 10.52
CA GLN A 107 -0.82 -0.53 10.77
C GLN A 107 -1.92 -0.65 9.72
N LEU A 108 -1.58 -0.79 8.43
CA LEU A 108 -2.57 -1.03 7.37
C LEU A 108 -3.39 -2.30 7.60
N LEU A 109 -2.74 -3.37 8.08
CA LEU A 109 -3.39 -4.65 8.38
C LEU A 109 -4.26 -4.61 9.65
N SER A 110 -3.94 -3.71 10.58
CA SER A 110 -4.65 -3.60 11.86
C SER A 110 -5.99 -2.86 11.74
N GLY A 111 -6.22 -2.15 10.63
CA GLY A 111 -7.46 -1.46 10.34
C GLY A 111 -7.26 -0.10 9.68
N PRO A 112 -8.29 0.75 9.67
CA PRO A 112 -8.19 2.11 9.14
C PRO A 112 -7.06 2.89 9.80
N LEU A 113 -6.26 3.58 9.00
CA LEU A 113 -5.20 4.44 9.52
C LEU A 113 -5.81 5.63 10.29
N PRO A 114 -5.17 6.04 11.39
CA PRO A 114 -5.58 7.25 12.11
C PRO A 114 -5.34 8.49 11.24
N SER A 115 -6.16 9.53 11.43
CA SER A 115 -6.14 10.74 10.60
C SER A 115 -4.76 11.42 10.59
N GLU A 116 -4.03 11.35 11.70
CA GLU A 116 -2.67 11.89 11.83
C GLU A 116 -1.69 11.24 10.84
N VAL A 117 -1.86 9.94 10.58
CA VAL A 117 -1.03 9.20 9.61
C VAL A 117 -1.49 9.50 8.19
N LEU A 118 -2.78 9.67 7.95
CA LEU A 118 -3.31 10.04 6.63
C LEU A 118 -2.84 11.44 6.18
N GLU A 119 -2.76 12.38 7.12
CA GLU A 119 -2.24 13.73 6.90
C GLU A 119 -0.70 13.80 6.88
N ALA A 120 -0.02 12.76 7.36
CA ALA A 120 1.43 12.67 7.30
C ALA A 120 1.93 12.44 5.87
N THR A 121 3.15 12.91 5.60
CA THR A 121 3.84 12.63 4.34
C THR A 121 4.48 11.24 4.36
N PRO A 122 4.63 10.55 3.21
CA PRO A 122 5.35 9.29 3.15
C PRO A 122 6.80 9.42 3.66
N ARG A 123 7.42 10.59 3.48
CA ARG A 123 8.75 10.88 4.03
C ARG A 123 8.74 10.91 5.55
N SER A 124 7.81 11.63 6.18
CA SER A 124 7.70 11.64 7.64
C SER A 124 7.37 10.27 8.19
N THR A 125 6.53 9.48 7.51
CA THR A 125 6.22 8.10 7.92
C THR A 125 7.44 7.18 7.80
N ALA A 126 8.24 7.32 6.74
CA ALA A 126 9.44 6.53 6.51
C ALA A 126 10.56 6.81 7.53
N TYR A 127 10.65 8.03 8.02
CA TYR A 127 11.71 8.49 8.92
C TYR A 127 11.23 8.79 10.34
N SER A 128 9.96 8.55 10.65
CA SER A 128 9.48 8.65 12.02
C SER A 128 10.13 7.56 12.86
N CYS A 129 10.90 7.96 13.86
CA CYS A 129 11.48 7.07 14.88
C CYS A 129 10.46 6.66 15.95
N ASP A 130 9.16 6.55 15.62
CA ASP A 130 8.18 6.09 16.58
C ASP A 130 8.23 4.57 16.75
N CYS A 131 9.17 4.15 17.60
CA CYS A 131 9.22 2.84 18.26
C CYS A 131 7.93 2.50 19.03
N ARG A 132 6.96 3.41 19.13
CA ARG A 132 5.70 3.24 19.88
C ARG A 132 4.71 2.27 19.25
N LEU A 133 4.91 1.89 17.99
CA LEU A 133 4.11 0.85 17.32
C LEU A 133 4.66 -0.57 17.52
N LEU A 134 5.77 -0.72 18.24
CA LEU A 134 6.44 -2.02 18.45
C LEU A 134 5.76 -2.91 19.52
N CYS A 135 4.66 -2.47 20.13
CA CYS A 135 3.96 -3.28 21.12
C CYS A 135 2.74 -3.95 20.51
N THR A 136 2.87 -5.28 20.36
CA THR A 136 1.80 -6.29 20.41
C THR A 136 0.87 -6.45 19.22
N ALA A 137 1.39 -6.45 17.99
CA ALA A 137 0.73 -7.21 16.94
C ALA A 137 1.52 -8.49 16.69
N ASP A 138 0.93 -9.64 17.04
CA ASP A 138 1.46 -10.93 16.60
C ASP A 138 1.31 -10.98 15.08
N VAL A 139 2.44 -10.80 14.39
CA VAL A 139 2.52 -10.78 12.93
C VAL A 139 1.96 -12.09 12.34
N ALA A 140 2.05 -13.21 13.08
CA ALA A 140 1.46 -14.47 12.67
C ALA A 140 -0.08 -14.44 12.77
N ALA A 141 -0.63 -13.81 13.82
CA ALA A 141 -2.08 -13.66 14.00
C ALA A 141 -2.69 -12.72 12.93
N LEU A 142 -2.03 -11.60 12.61
CA LEU A 142 -2.46 -10.71 11.53
C LEU A 142 -2.36 -11.38 10.15
N GLY A 143 -1.31 -12.17 9.92
CA GLY A 143 -1.18 -12.98 8.70
C GLY A 143 -2.32 -14.00 8.57
N GLN A 144 -2.68 -14.67 9.66
CA GLN A 144 -3.82 -15.61 9.70
C GLN A 144 -5.16 -14.89 9.51
N GLN A 145 -5.37 -13.70 10.09
CA GLN A 145 -6.57 -12.90 9.87
C GLN A 145 -6.70 -12.43 8.43
N ALA A 146 -5.60 -11.98 7.79
CA ALA A 146 -5.62 -11.58 6.38
C ALA A 146 -5.94 -12.77 5.46
N LEU A 147 -5.38 -13.95 5.75
CA LEU A 147 -5.69 -15.18 5.03
C LEU A 147 -7.15 -15.62 5.25
N ALA A 148 -7.68 -15.49 6.47
CA ALA A 148 -9.06 -15.84 6.80
C ALA A 148 -10.07 -14.86 6.15
N ALA A 149 -9.76 -13.57 6.12
CA ALA A 149 -10.59 -12.55 5.47
C ALA A 149 -10.65 -12.72 3.94
N GLY A 150 -9.59 -13.25 3.33
CA GLY A 150 -9.57 -13.60 1.90
C GLY A 150 -10.35 -14.86 1.52
N TRP A 151 -10.87 -15.62 2.48
CA TRP A 151 -11.58 -16.90 2.27
C TRP A 151 -13.10 -16.82 2.48
N VAL A 152 -13.68 -15.64 2.72
CA VAL A 152 -15.14 -15.49 2.81
C VAL A 152 -15.73 -15.35 1.41
N GLY A 153 -15.89 -16.48 0.74
CA GLY A 153 -16.49 -16.56 -0.60
C GLY A 153 -16.58 -18.00 -1.08
N GLY A 154 -17.42 -18.81 -0.40
CA GLY A 154 -17.97 -20.06 -0.91
C GLY A 154 -19.42 -19.86 -1.31
#